data_AF-A0AAV9ZMN7-F1
#
_entry.id   AF-A0AAV9ZMN7-F1
#
_cell.length_a   1.000
_cell.length_b   1.000
_cell.length_c   1.000
_cell.angle_alpha   90.00
_cell.angle_beta   90.00
_cell.angle_gamma   90.00
#
_symmetry.space_group_name_H-M   'P 1'
#
loop_
_entity.id
_entity.type
_entity.pdbx_description
1 polymer ?
#
loop_
_entity_poly.entity_id
_entity_poly.type
_entity_poly.pdbx_seq_one_letter_code
_entity_poly.pdbx_strand_id
1 'polypeptide(L)'
;MDSSDDLKYSAVAHGDTILIEESALGPDNQPIKIEWKQQFGERRADYIETGFKVVERAKGEVEPANPADHSIQTEGRIFIQASMLEDFKKKTLADRIKFVIVVNGEFMYGQKDQTGVGRFIVFHDKKNDTFQHRFIQGVAMKYAEKARDVAEQLGFSSPRNMMNELRGILGDRLHTFQ
;
A
#
# COMPACT_ATOMS: atom_id res chain seq x y z
N MET A 1 -30.42 10.85 15.51
CA MET A 1 -29.17 11.55 15.16
C MET A 1 -28.15 10.46 14.97
N ASP A 2 -28.04 10.02 13.73
CA ASP A 2 -27.27 8.85 13.33
C ASP A 2 -26.34 9.29 12.20
N SER A 3 -25.19 8.61 12.10
CA SER A 3 -24.16 8.72 11.07
C SER A 3 -23.23 9.94 11.11
N SER A 4 -22.17 9.85 11.91
CA SER A 4 -20.93 10.57 11.62
C SER A 4 -19.67 9.89 12.17
N ASP A 5 -19.62 8.56 12.14
CA ASP A 5 -18.39 7.77 12.40
C ASP A 5 -18.07 6.78 11.25
N ASP A 6 -18.62 7.04 10.07
CA ASP A 6 -18.30 6.35 8.82
C ASP A 6 -17.34 7.20 7.97
N LEU A 7 -16.19 7.60 8.52
CA LEU A 7 -14.99 7.72 7.67
C LEU A 7 -14.49 6.29 7.40
N LYS A 8 -15.33 5.56 6.67
CA LYS A 8 -15.11 4.23 6.14
C LYS A 8 -13.91 4.32 5.21
N TYR A 9 -12.84 3.60 5.54
CA TYR A 9 -11.73 3.27 4.64
C TYR A 9 -12.28 2.95 3.25
N SER A 10 -12.31 3.93 2.34
CA SER A 10 -12.70 3.69 0.96
C SER A 10 -11.50 3.03 0.30
N ALA A 11 -11.66 1.77 -0.07
CA ALA A 11 -10.58 0.96 -0.59
C ALA A 11 -10.09 1.54 -1.91
N VAL A 12 -8.79 1.82 -2.03
CA VAL A 12 -8.17 2.23 -3.30
C VAL A 12 -8.57 1.25 -4.42
N ALA A 13 -9.01 1.82 -5.53
CA ALA A 13 -9.59 1.11 -6.67
C ALA A 13 -8.80 1.38 -7.95
N HIS A 14 -9.11 0.60 -8.98
CA HIS A 14 -8.60 0.86 -10.32
C HIS A 14 -9.08 2.23 -10.82
N GLY A 15 -8.15 3.05 -11.33
CA GLY A 15 -8.41 4.40 -11.82
C GLY A 15 -8.21 5.50 -10.78
N ASP A 16 -8.09 5.15 -9.49
CA ASP A 16 -7.83 6.13 -8.44
C ASP A 16 -6.47 6.79 -8.63
N THR A 17 -6.39 8.06 -8.25
CA THR A 17 -5.13 8.80 -8.25
C THR A 17 -4.61 8.88 -6.81
N ILE A 18 -3.35 8.47 -6.62
CA ILE A 18 -2.69 8.49 -5.31
C ILE A 18 -1.50 9.46 -5.33
N LEU A 19 -1.22 10.05 -4.19
CA LEU A 19 -0.05 10.86 -3.91
C LEU A 19 0.83 10.20 -2.85
N ILE A 20 2.13 10.17 -3.09
CA ILE A 20 3.14 9.73 -2.13
C ILE A 20 4.14 10.87 -1.89
N GLU A 21 4.50 11.10 -0.63
CA GLU A 21 5.50 12.11 -0.29
C GLU A 21 6.90 11.69 -0.75
N GLU A 22 7.64 12.61 -1.39
CA GLU A 22 8.98 12.35 -1.94
C GLU A 22 9.96 11.87 -0.85
N SER A 23 9.90 12.45 0.34
CA SER A 23 10.71 12.06 1.50
C SER A 23 10.55 10.58 1.85
N ALA A 24 9.35 10.02 1.66
CA ALA A 24 9.04 8.65 2.00
C ALA A 24 9.60 7.62 0.99
N LEU A 25 10.05 8.09 -0.19
CA LEU A 25 10.76 7.31 -1.20
C LEU A 25 12.28 7.54 -1.17
N GLY A 26 12.75 8.32 -0.19
CA GLY A 26 14.16 8.64 0.01
C GLY A 26 14.96 7.50 0.66
N PRO A 27 16.29 7.64 0.72
CA PRO A 27 17.20 6.62 1.26
C PRO A 27 16.98 6.33 2.76
N ASP A 28 16.33 7.24 3.49
CA ASP A 28 16.04 7.08 4.92
C ASP A 28 14.92 6.07 5.18
N ASN A 29 14.09 5.75 4.17
CA ASN A 29 13.07 4.71 4.29
C ASN A 29 13.69 3.33 4.08
N GLN A 30 14.13 2.73 5.18
CA GLN A 30 14.66 1.37 5.18
C GLN A 30 13.63 0.37 4.62
N PRO A 31 13.99 -0.39 3.58
CA PRO A 31 13.14 -1.42 3.02
C PRO A 31 12.83 -2.52 4.02
N ILE A 32 11.64 -3.12 3.89
CA ILE A 32 11.32 -4.40 4.51
C ILE A 32 11.78 -5.54 3.61
N LYS A 33 12.32 -6.60 4.21
CA LYS A 33 12.65 -7.83 3.50
C LYS A 33 11.44 -8.75 3.50
N ILE A 34 11.03 -9.19 2.31
CA ILE A 34 9.95 -10.16 2.16
C ILE A 34 10.51 -11.44 1.53
N GLU A 35 10.26 -12.57 2.20
CA GLU A 35 10.69 -13.89 1.78
C GLU A 35 9.49 -14.82 1.62
N TRP A 36 9.47 -15.61 0.54
CA TRP A 36 8.39 -16.55 0.25
C TRP A 36 8.90 -17.76 -0.53
N LYS A 37 8.06 -18.80 -0.63
CA LYS A 37 8.31 -19.96 -1.49
C LYS A 37 7.47 -19.85 -2.74
N GLN A 38 8.07 -20.15 -3.89
CA GLN A 38 7.39 -20.19 -5.17
C GLN A 38 8.01 -21.30 -6.02
N GLN A 39 7.15 -22.16 -6.59
CA GLN A 39 7.56 -23.40 -7.25
C GLN A 39 8.41 -24.26 -6.30
N PHE A 40 9.68 -24.50 -6.64
CA PHE A 40 10.63 -25.32 -5.87
C PHE A 40 11.74 -24.49 -5.22
N GLY A 41 11.62 -23.16 -5.22
CA GLY A 41 12.65 -22.25 -4.74
C GLY A 41 12.18 -21.27 -3.68
N GLU A 42 13.14 -20.80 -2.91
CA GLU A 42 12.98 -19.63 -2.06
C GLU A 42 13.16 -18.37 -2.89
N ARG A 43 12.30 -17.38 -2.64
CA ARG A 43 12.33 -16.07 -3.26
C ARG A 43 12.41 -15.02 -2.16
N ARG A 44 13.09 -13.93 -2.48
CA ARG A 44 13.18 -12.76 -1.60
C ARG A 44 13.25 -11.50 -2.43
N ALA A 45 12.67 -10.44 -1.90
CA ALA A 45 12.80 -9.10 -2.44
C ALA A 45 12.63 -8.08 -1.32
N ASP A 46 13.32 -6.96 -1.47
CA ASP A 46 13.20 -5.82 -0.56
C ASP A 46 12.09 -4.90 -1.08
N TYR A 47 11.28 -4.38 -0.17
CA TYR A 47 10.16 -3.51 -0.47
C TYR A 47 10.24 -2.23 0.35
N ILE A 48 10.08 -1.10 -0.31
CA ILE A 48 9.87 0.19 0.33
C ILE A 48 8.39 0.24 0.70
N GLU A 49 8.12 0.46 1.98
CA GLU A 49 6.77 0.56 2.51
C GLU A 49 6.53 2.02 2.91
N THR A 50 5.41 2.59 2.44
CA THR A 50 5.02 3.96 2.78
C THR A 50 3.50 4.16 2.70
N GLY A 51 3.03 5.27 3.27
CA GLY A 51 1.67 5.75 3.10
C GLY A 51 1.45 6.46 1.76
N PHE A 52 0.20 6.47 1.30
CA PHE A 52 -0.27 7.32 0.21
C PHE A 52 -1.60 7.97 0.61
N LYS A 53 -1.94 9.05 -0.10
CA LYS A 53 -3.25 9.72 -0.02
C LYS A 53 -3.98 9.56 -1.34
N VAL A 54 -5.27 9.20 -1.30
CA VAL A 54 -6.13 9.26 -2.48
C VAL A 54 -6.49 10.73 -2.73
N VAL A 55 -6.23 11.21 -3.94
CA VAL A 55 -6.55 12.58 -4.37
C VAL A 55 -7.64 12.53 -5.44
N GLU A 56 -8.66 13.38 -5.32
CA GLU A 56 -9.67 13.49 -6.36
C GLU A 56 -9.04 14.09 -7.63
N ARG A 57 -9.44 13.57 -8.79
CA ARG A 57 -9.28 14.33 -10.03
C ARG A 57 -10.46 15.28 -10.15
N ALA A 58 -10.20 16.57 -10.34
CA ALA A 58 -11.23 17.47 -10.83
C ALA A 58 -11.76 16.92 -12.16
N LYS A 59 -13.09 16.76 -12.28
CA LYS A 59 -13.74 16.26 -13.50
C LYS A 59 -13.31 17.13 -14.70
N GLY A 60 -12.60 16.52 -15.66
CA GLY A 60 -12.21 17.17 -16.92
C GLY A 60 -10.80 17.78 -16.94
N GLU A 61 -10.05 17.71 -15.84
CA GLU A 61 -8.65 18.13 -15.83
C GLU A 61 -7.70 16.98 -16.19
N VAL A 62 -6.74 17.29 -17.06
CA VAL A 62 -5.66 16.37 -17.47
C VAL A 62 -4.56 16.31 -16.41
N GLU A 63 -4.47 17.35 -15.57
CA GLU A 63 -3.52 17.44 -14.48
C GLU A 63 -4.23 17.27 -13.12
N PRO A 64 -3.63 16.55 -12.16
CA PRO A 64 -4.11 16.56 -10.79
C PRO A 64 -3.94 17.98 -10.22
N ALA A 65 -5.03 18.60 -9.76
CA ALA A 65 -4.95 19.85 -9.04
C ALA A 65 -3.99 19.74 -7.83
N ASN A 66 -3.40 20.86 -7.42
CA ASN A 66 -2.40 20.93 -6.35
C ASN A 66 -2.88 20.15 -5.10
N PRO A 67 -2.09 19.21 -4.54
CA PRO A 67 -2.51 18.43 -3.39
C PRO A 67 -2.79 19.24 -2.11
N ALA A 68 -2.38 20.52 -2.05
CA ALA A 68 -2.81 21.46 -1.02
C ALA A 68 -4.29 21.90 -1.15
N ASP A 69 -4.89 21.73 -2.33
CA ASP A 69 -6.25 22.18 -2.66
C ASP A 69 -7.29 21.04 -2.58
N HIS A 70 -6.85 19.80 -2.32
CA HIS A 70 -7.74 18.64 -2.23
C HIS A 70 -8.06 18.26 -0.78
N SER A 71 -9.33 17.98 -0.51
CA SER A 71 -9.74 17.26 0.70
C SER A 71 -9.20 15.83 0.63
N ILE A 72 -8.25 15.48 1.50
CA ILE A 72 -7.77 14.11 1.67
C ILE A 72 -8.97 13.22 2.02
N GLN A 73 -9.34 12.30 1.13
CA GLN A 73 -10.51 11.44 1.35
C GLN A 73 -10.16 10.16 2.09
N THR A 74 -9.01 9.55 1.78
CA THR A 74 -8.59 8.30 2.42
C THR A 74 -7.07 8.15 2.32
N GLU A 75 -6.48 7.57 3.36
CA GLU A 75 -5.07 7.18 3.41
C GLU A 75 -4.93 5.67 3.27
N GLY A 76 -3.85 5.22 2.65
CA GLY A 76 -3.57 3.81 2.48
C GLY A 76 -2.08 3.51 2.48
N ARG A 77 -1.73 2.23 2.31
CA ARG A 77 -0.33 1.77 2.29
C ARG A 77 0.05 1.21 0.93
N ILE A 78 1.25 1.54 0.50
CA ILE A 78 1.87 1.00 -0.70
C ILE A 78 3.17 0.28 -0.35
N PHE A 79 3.40 -0.83 -1.04
CA PHE A 79 4.67 -1.55 -1.06
C PHE A 79 5.27 -1.49 -2.46
N ILE A 80 6.48 -0.96 -2.57
CA ILE A 80 7.19 -0.81 -3.83
C ILE A 80 8.40 -1.72 -3.78
N GLN A 81 8.50 -2.69 -4.69
CA GLN A 81 9.71 -3.51 -4.79
C GLN A 81 10.90 -2.59 -5.07
N ALA A 82 11.93 -2.64 -4.21
CA ALA A 82 13.03 -1.67 -4.22
C ALA A 82 13.76 -1.62 -5.57
N SER A 83 13.92 -2.78 -6.24
CA SER A 83 14.52 -2.88 -7.58
C SER A 83 13.68 -2.24 -8.70
N MET A 84 12.42 -1.87 -8.41
CA MET A 84 11.49 -1.23 -9.35
C MET A 84 11.17 0.22 -8.96
N LEU A 85 11.86 0.78 -7.96
CA LEU A 85 11.60 2.15 -7.51
C LEU A 85 11.71 3.17 -8.65
N GLU A 86 12.73 3.05 -9.50
CA GLU A 86 12.91 4.00 -10.61
C GLU A 86 11.80 3.87 -11.67
N ASP A 87 11.29 2.66 -11.91
CA ASP A 87 10.15 2.45 -12.81
C ASP A 87 8.84 2.95 -12.19
N PHE A 88 8.71 2.84 -10.87
CA PHE A 88 7.60 3.43 -10.11
C PHE A 88 7.60 4.96 -10.23
N LYS A 89 8.76 5.61 -10.01
CA LYS A 89 8.90 7.08 -10.08
C LYS A 89 8.51 7.65 -11.45
N LYS A 90 8.79 6.93 -12.53
CA LYS A 90 8.41 7.30 -13.91
C LYS A 90 6.89 7.31 -14.16
N LYS A 91 6.08 6.74 -13.27
CA LYS A 91 4.60 6.74 -13.39
C LYS A 91 3.94 8.04 -12.95
N THR A 92 4.72 9.01 -12.49
CA THR A 92 4.23 10.33 -12.09
C THR A 92 3.50 11.00 -13.27
N LEU A 93 2.28 11.47 -13.03
CA LEU A 93 1.42 12.08 -14.04
C LEU A 93 1.79 13.50 -14.45
N ALA A 94 2.48 14.27 -13.58
CA ALA A 94 2.69 15.69 -13.79
C ALA A 94 4.11 16.13 -13.40
N ASP A 95 4.70 17.01 -14.22
CA ASP A 95 6.04 17.56 -14.02
C ASP A 95 6.16 18.44 -12.76
N ARG A 96 5.01 18.91 -12.22
CA ARG A 96 4.95 19.84 -11.09
C ARG A 96 4.69 19.17 -9.74
N ILE A 97 4.07 17.99 -9.73
CA ILE A 97 3.75 17.26 -8.50
C ILE A 97 4.31 15.85 -8.65
N LYS A 98 5.49 15.64 -8.08
CA LYS A 98 6.15 14.33 -8.10
C LYS A 98 5.28 13.28 -7.39
N PHE A 99 5.26 12.08 -7.94
CA PHE A 99 4.63 10.88 -7.35
C PHE A 99 3.11 10.96 -7.18
N VAL A 100 2.44 11.70 -8.07
CA VAL A 100 1.01 11.53 -8.33
C VAL A 100 0.82 10.46 -9.39
N ILE A 101 0.20 9.33 -9.03
CA ILE A 101 0.17 8.12 -9.85
C ILE A 101 -1.27 7.60 -9.94
N VAL A 102 -1.67 7.14 -11.13
CA VAL A 102 -2.93 6.39 -11.29
C VAL A 102 -2.70 4.93 -10.96
N VAL A 103 -3.52 4.42 -10.05
CA VAL A 103 -3.61 2.99 -9.76
C VAL A 103 -4.26 2.33 -10.96
N ASN A 104 -3.50 1.46 -11.63
CA ASN A 104 -3.92 0.76 -12.84
C ASN A 104 -3.63 -0.74 -12.71
N GLY A 105 -3.83 -1.47 -13.80
CA GLY A 105 -3.57 -2.91 -13.83
C GLY A 105 -2.13 -3.32 -13.53
N GLU A 106 -1.14 -2.43 -13.46
CA GLU A 106 0.26 -2.74 -13.08
C GLU A 106 0.43 -2.93 -11.58
N PHE A 107 -0.52 -2.45 -10.78
CA PHE A 107 -0.57 -2.67 -9.34
C PHE A 107 -1.27 -3.98 -9.01
N MET A 108 -0.88 -4.55 -7.89
CA MET A 108 -1.63 -5.59 -7.19
C MET A 108 -2.12 -5.05 -5.86
N TYR A 109 -3.02 -5.75 -5.19
CA TYR A 109 -3.51 -5.35 -3.87
C TYR A 109 -3.66 -6.53 -2.92
N GLY A 110 -3.54 -6.23 -1.63
CA GLY A 110 -3.96 -7.08 -0.53
C GLY A 110 -4.98 -6.35 0.34
N GLN A 111 -5.56 -7.04 1.32
CA GLN A 111 -6.61 -6.58 2.21
C GLN A 111 -6.49 -7.29 3.57
N LYS A 112 -7.06 -6.73 4.64
CA LYS A 112 -7.07 -7.35 5.98
C LYS A 112 -8.10 -8.47 6.09
N ASP A 113 -9.19 -8.37 5.33
CA ASP A 113 -10.24 -9.37 5.26
C ASP A 113 -10.87 -9.44 3.86
N GLN A 114 -11.80 -10.37 3.68
CA GLN A 114 -12.48 -10.62 2.40
C GLN A 114 -13.40 -9.48 1.93
N THR A 115 -13.74 -8.53 2.80
CA THR A 115 -14.62 -7.40 2.46
C THR A 115 -13.87 -6.25 1.77
N GLY A 116 -12.53 -6.31 1.74
CA GLY A 116 -11.68 -5.25 1.20
C GLY A 116 -11.23 -4.21 2.23
N VAL A 117 -11.58 -4.40 3.50
CA VAL A 117 -11.11 -3.53 4.60
C VAL A 117 -9.59 -3.62 4.70
N GLY A 118 -8.95 -2.47 4.93
CA GLY A 118 -7.50 -2.37 5.05
C GLY A 118 -6.74 -2.70 3.76
N ARG A 119 -7.33 -2.38 2.60
CA ARG A 119 -6.68 -2.56 1.31
C ARG A 119 -5.35 -1.81 1.24
N PHE A 120 -4.31 -2.50 0.79
CA PHE A 120 -3.01 -1.94 0.47
C PHE A 120 -2.63 -2.33 -0.96
N ILE A 121 -1.79 -1.52 -1.60
CA ILE A 121 -1.34 -1.77 -2.97
C ILE A 121 0.13 -2.17 -3.01
N VAL A 122 0.48 -2.93 -4.03
CA VAL A 122 1.82 -3.44 -4.25
C VAL A 122 2.23 -3.15 -5.68
N PHE A 123 3.38 -2.50 -5.85
CA PHE A 123 4.04 -2.30 -7.13
C PHE A 123 5.30 -3.15 -7.19
N HIS A 124 5.26 -4.24 -7.95
CA HIS A 124 6.34 -5.23 -8.01
C HIS A 124 6.31 -6.05 -9.31
N ASP A 125 7.32 -6.91 -9.51
CA ASP A 125 7.32 -7.84 -10.63
C ASP A 125 6.19 -8.85 -10.42
N LYS A 126 5.19 -8.82 -11.30
CA LYS A 126 4.01 -9.71 -11.22
C LYS A 126 4.34 -11.20 -11.37
N LYS A 127 5.56 -11.54 -11.79
CA LYS A 127 6.04 -12.93 -11.72
C LYS A 127 6.28 -13.39 -10.29
N ASN A 128 6.40 -12.47 -9.34
CA ASN A 128 6.46 -12.75 -7.90
C ASN A 128 5.06 -13.06 -7.38
N ASP A 129 4.76 -14.34 -7.32
CA ASP A 129 3.46 -14.84 -6.89
C ASP A 129 3.44 -15.01 -5.36
N THR A 130 3.43 -13.88 -4.67
CA THR A 130 3.60 -13.76 -3.22
C THR A 130 2.25 -13.69 -2.49
N PHE A 131 2.19 -14.31 -1.30
CA PHE A 131 1.03 -14.21 -0.43
C PHE A 131 0.97 -12.88 0.33
N GLN A 132 -0.23 -12.32 0.47
CA GLN A 132 -0.42 -10.98 1.04
C GLN A 132 0.03 -10.86 2.51
N HIS A 133 -0.14 -11.92 3.32
CA HIS A 133 0.28 -11.92 4.73
C HIS A 133 1.78 -11.65 4.93
N ARG A 134 2.62 -11.90 3.91
CA ARG A 134 4.07 -11.66 3.97
C ARG A 134 4.41 -10.17 4.08
N PHE A 135 3.60 -9.30 3.49
CA PHE A 135 3.78 -7.86 3.58
C PHE A 135 3.50 -7.36 5.00
N ILE A 136 2.39 -7.79 5.58
CA ILE A 136 2.02 -7.43 6.96
C ILE A 136 3.05 -7.99 7.97
N GLN A 137 3.53 -9.22 7.76
CA GLN A 137 4.62 -9.79 8.56
C GLN A 137 5.91 -8.97 8.44
N GLY A 138 6.31 -8.58 7.22
CA GLY A 138 7.52 -7.77 7.01
C GLY A 138 7.47 -6.42 7.72
N VAL A 139 6.29 -5.78 7.70
CA VAL A 139 6.06 -4.54 8.46
C VAL A 139 6.10 -4.81 9.96
N ALA A 140 5.44 -5.87 10.44
CA ALA A 140 5.47 -6.23 11.85
C ALA A 140 6.91 -6.44 12.36
N MET A 141 7.77 -7.09 11.56
CA MET A 141 9.19 -7.27 11.88
C MET A 141 9.95 -5.94 11.91
N LYS A 142 9.79 -5.07 10.89
CA LYS A 142 10.43 -3.74 10.83
C LYS A 142 10.09 -2.86 12.05
N TYR A 143 8.86 -2.93 12.54
CA TYR A 143 8.43 -2.13 13.69
C TYR A 143 8.65 -2.82 15.04
N ALA A 144 8.66 -4.16 15.10
CA ALA A 144 9.00 -4.89 16.32
C ALA A 144 10.42 -4.55 16.81
N GLU A 145 11.33 -4.26 15.87
CA GLU A 145 12.69 -3.78 16.18
C GLU A 145 12.72 -2.31 16.65
N LYS A 146 11.66 -1.52 16.40
CA LYS A 146 11.60 -0.07 16.66
C LYS A 146 10.72 0.36 17.84
N ALA A 147 9.65 -0.37 18.21
CA ALA A 147 8.76 -0.03 19.34
C ALA A 147 7.77 -1.17 19.70
N ARG A 148 7.04 -1.01 20.82
CA ARG A 148 6.09 -2.01 21.37
C ARG A 148 4.70 -2.05 20.70
N ASP A 149 4.26 -0.99 20.02
CA ASP A 149 2.87 -0.86 19.52
C ASP A 149 2.75 -1.07 18.01
N VAL A 150 3.26 -2.22 17.54
CA VAL A 150 3.23 -2.66 16.13
C VAL A 150 1.81 -2.71 15.55
N ALA A 151 0.82 -3.04 16.38
CA ALA A 151 -0.58 -3.13 15.96
C ALA A 151 -1.09 -1.77 15.45
N GLU A 152 -0.86 -0.69 16.18
CA GLU A 152 -1.31 0.65 15.83
C GLU A 152 -0.66 1.14 14.52
N GLN A 153 0.64 0.89 14.35
CA GLN A 153 1.38 1.21 13.13
C GLN A 153 0.82 0.50 11.89
N LEU A 154 0.23 -0.67 12.08
CA LEU A 154 -0.43 -1.45 11.04
C LEU A 154 -1.94 -1.13 10.91
N GLY A 155 -2.44 -0.16 11.68
CA GLY A 155 -3.84 0.23 11.73
C GLY A 155 -4.73 -0.83 12.36
N PHE A 156 -4.20 -1.66 13.25
CA PHE A 156 -4.96 -2.59 14.07
C PHE A 156 -5.14 -2.02 15.48
N SER A 157 -6.32 -2.19 16.07
CA SER A 157 -6.63 -1.69 17.41
C SER A 157 -5.96 -2.46 18.54
N SER A 158 -5.43 -3.65 18.29
CA SER A 158 -4.63 -4.42 19.26
C SER A 158 -3.80 -5.53 18.60
N PRO A 159 -2.76 -6.06 19.26
CA PRO A 159 -2.00 -7.21 18.75
C PRO A 159 -2.86 -8.46 18.54
N ARG A 160 -3.91 -8.66 19.35
CA ARG A 160 -4.83 -9.79 19.21
C ARG A 160 -5.65 -9.68 17.93
N ASN A 161 -6.14 -8.47 17.63
CA ASN A 161 -6.90 -8.20 16.40
C ASN A 161 -6.02 -8.37 15.16
N MET A 162 -4.79 -7.84 15.20
CA MET A 162 -3.78 -8.10 14.16
C MET A 162 -3.60 -9.60 13.89
N MET A 163 -3.43 -10.43 14.93
CA MET A 163 -3.25 -11.87 14.74
C MET A 163 -4.49 -12.58 14.19
N ASN A 164 -5.69 -12.15 14.57
CA ASN A 164 -6.93 -12.71 14.04
C ASN A 164 -7.12 -12.34 12.55
N GLU A 165 -6.85 -11.09 12.19
CA GLU A 165 -6.95 -10.60 10.81
C GLU A 165 -5.86 -11.24 9.93
N LEU A 166 -4.62 -11.36 10.44
CA LEU A 166 -3.55 -12.11 9.77
C LEU A 166 -4.00 -13.53 9.43
N ARG A 167 -4.64 -14.25 10.35
CA ARG A 167 -5.16 -15.61 10.09
C ARG A 167 -6.17 -15.63 8.95
N GLY A 168 -7.00 -14.60 8.84
CA GLY A 168 -8.00 -14.48 7.76
C GLY A 168 -7.38 -14.38 6.37
N ILE A 169 -6.13 -13.95 6.27
CA ILE A 169 -5.42 -13.73 5.00
C ILE A 169 -4.19 -14.64 4.83
N LEU A 170 -3.99 -15.58 5.75
CA LEU A 170 -2.96 -16.62 5.61
C LEU A 170 -3.33 -17.52 4.43
N GLY A 171 -2.41 -17.65 3.48
CA GLY A 171 -2.62 -18.44 2.26
C GLY A 171 -3.26 -17.67 1.11
N ASP A 172 -3.70 -16.43 1.32
CA ASP A 172 -4.25 -15.60 0.25
C ASP A 172 -3.15 -14.92 -0.54
N ARG A 173 -3.30 -14.93 -1.86
CA ARG A 173 -2.40 -14.25 -2.80
C ARG A 173 -2.76 -12.77 -2.90
N LEU A 174 -1.82 -11.98 -3.40
CA LEU A 174 -2.17 -10.64 -3.90
C LEU A 174 -3.15 -10.76 -5.07
N HIS A 175 -4.05 -9.80 -5.16
CA HIS A 175 -5.08 -9.72 -6.20
C HIS A 175 -4.69 -8.70 -7.27
N THR A 176 -5.18 -8.89 -8.49
CA THR A 176 -5.06 -7.90 -9.57
C THR A 176 -6.28 -6.99 -9.60
N PHE A 177 -6.07 -5.72 -9.92
CA PHE A 177 -7.18 -4.84 -10.31
C PHE A 177 -7.77 -5.32 -11.65
N GLN A 178 -9.10 -5.46 -11.70
CA GLN A 178 -9.86 -5.76 -12.92
C GLN A 178 -10.26 -4.47 -13.64
#